data_AF-A0A3D1B155-F1
#
_entry.id   AF-A0A3D1B155-F1
#
_cell.length_a   1.000
_cell.length_b   1.000
_cell.length_c   1.000
_cell.angle_alpha   90.00
_cell.angle_beta   90.00
_cell.angle_gamma   90.00
#
_symmetry.space_group_name_H-M   'P 1'
#
loop_
_entity.id
_entity.type
_entity.pdbx_description
1 polymer ?
#
loop_
_entity_poly.entity_id
_entity_poly.type
_entity_poly.pdbx_seq_one_letter_code
_entity_poly.pdbx_strand_id
1 'polypeptide(L)'
;MSTRLLILAIILSILIIILITMGIFSFLNKNKEKASETFKFGSSPESKGYKLLTNVSEFSKEYQEALNTVIAKLKSEKDNPNDYYVKIKQAEEYNTNTIIVSIIHKNTFETKDPNKVIAGNPSGKDRNIYYNLDVKIITKDLLTR
;
A
#
# COMPACT_ATOMS: atom_id res chain seq x y z
N MET A 1 -0.17 -26.11 64.43
CA MET A 1 0.54 -25.74 63.18
C MET A 1 1.18 -24.38 63.42
N SER A 2 2.51 -24.26 63.32
CA SER A 2 3.23 -23.04 63.69
C SER A 2 2.88 -21.88 62.74
N THR A 3 2.64 -20.68 63.27
CA THR A 3 2.40 -19.45 62.49
C THR A 3 3.47 -19.20 61.42
N ARG A 4 4.69 -19.68 61.65
CA ARG A 4 5.80 -19.62 60.67
C ARG A 4 5.55 -20.51 59.44
N LEU A 5 4.96 -21.69 59.61
CA LEU A 5 4.59 -22.57 58.49
C LEU A 5 3.45 -21.98 57.66
N LEU A 6 2.49 -21.30 58.30
CA LEU A 6 1.39 -20.63 57.60
C LEU A 6 1.90 -19.48 56.71
N ILE A 7 2.82 -18.66 57.23
CA ILE A 7 3.42 -17.54 56.50
C ILE A 7 4.24 -18.04 55.30
N LEU A 8 5.05 -19.10 55.49
CA LEU A 8 5.82 -19.71 54.42
C LEU A 8 4.93 -20.27 53.30
N ALA A 9 3.80 -20.90 53.64
CA ALA A 9 2.85 -21.41 52.65
C ALA A 9 2.18 -20.30 51.83
N ILE A 10 1.87 -19.15 52.47
CA ILE A 10 1.29 -17.98 51.80
C ILE A 10 2.31 -17.33 50.84
N ILE A 11 3.57 -17.21 51.24
CA ILE A 11 4.61 -16.63 50.38
C ILE A 11 4.84 -17.53 49.15
N LEU A 12 4.86 -18.86 49.34
CA LEU A 12 5.06 -19.80 48.26
C LEU A 12 3.90 -19.79 47.25
N SER A 13 2.65 -19.66 47.73
CA SER A 13 1.48 -19.60 46.83
C SER A 13 1.46 -18.30 46.01
N ILE A 14 1.86 -17.17 46.59
CA ILE A 14 2.00 -15.90 45.85
C ILE A 14 3.08 -16.01 44.76
N LEU A 15 4.23 -16.62 45.08
CA LEU A 15 5.33 -16.79 44.13
C LEU A 15 4.92 -17.65 42.91
N ILE A 16 4.15 -18.72 43.15
CA ILE A 16 3.63 -19.59 42.09
C ILE A 16 2.66 -18.83 41.17
N ILE A 17 1.78 -17.99 41.72
CA ILE A 17 0.84 -17.18 40.94
C ILE A 17 1.59 -16.19 40.04
N ILE A 18 2.66 -15.56 40.55
CA ILE A 18 3.49 -14.63 39.77
C ILE A 18 4.17 -15.37 38.60
N LEU A 19 4.75 -16.55 38.85
CA LEU A 19 5.40 -17.33 37.79
C LEU A 19 4.42 -17.78 36.71
N ILE A 20 3.20 -18.17 37.09
CA ILE A 20 2.13 -18.55 36.14
C ILE A 20 1.71 -17.35 35.30
N THR A 21 1.49 -16.17 35.91
CA THR A 21 1.06 -14.97 35.19
C THR A 21 2.14 -14.45 34.24
N MET A 22 3.43 -14.50 34.62
CA MET A 22 4.54 -14.17 33.73
C MET A 22 4.68 -15.15 32.55
N GLY A 23 4.49 -16.46 32.80
CA GLY A 23 4.52 -17.48 31.75
C GLY A 23 3.39 -17.32 30.74
N ILE A 24 2.16 -17.07 31.21
CA ILE A 24 0.99 -16.82 30.34
C ILE A 24 1.19 -15.54 29.54
N PHE A 25 1.70 -14.46 30.16
CA PHE A 25 1.97 -13.20 29.45
C PHE A 25 3.03 -13.37 28.35
N SER A 26 4.11 -14.09 28.62
CA SER A 26 5.15 -14.40 27.64
C SER A 26 4.63 -15.26 26.48
N PHE A 27 3.80 -16.26 26.78
CA PHE A 27 3.17 -17.12 25.77
C PHE A 27 2.18 -16.36 24.88
N LEU A 28 1.35 -15.49 25.47
CA LEU A 28 0.43 -14.62 24.73
C LEU A 28 1.18 -13.61 23.84
N ASN A 29 2.29 -13.05 24.33
CA ASN A 29 3.09 -12.10 23.54
C ASN A 29 3.77 -12.78 22.35
N LYS A 30 4.31 -13.99 22.55
CA LYS A 30 4.92 -14.79 21.48
C LYS A 30 3.91 -15.21 20.39
N ASN A 31 2.66 -15.47 20.77
CA ASN A 31 1.58 -15.73 19.81
C ASN A 31 1.09 -14.47 19.08
N LYS A 32 1.15 -13.29 19.71
CA LYS A 32 0.88 -12.01 19.02
C LYS A 32 1.95 -11.71 17.96
N GLU A 33 3.22 -11.92 18.27
CA GLU A 33 4.31 -11.76 17.31
C GLU A 33 4.15 -12.73 16.13
N LYS A 34 3.88 -14.02 16.40
CA LYS A 34 3.64 -15.02 15.35
C LYS A 34 2.36 -14.81 14.53
N ALA A 35 1.30 -14.26 15.12
CA ALA A 35 0.07 -13.90 14.39
C ALA A 35 0.24 -12.62 13.54
N SER A 36 1.20 -11.75 13.90
CA SER A 36 1.55 -10.56 13.10
C SER A 36 2.56 -10.84 11.98
N GLU A 37 3.27 -11.98 12.03
CA GLU A 37 4.28 -12.36 11.04
C GLU A 37 3.74 -13.13 9.83
N THR A 38 2.45 -13.46 9.80
CA THR A 38 1.79 -14.06 8.62
C THR A 38 0.85 -13.09 7.91
N PHE A 39 1.37 -11.94 7.44
CA PHE A 39 0.86 -11.25 6.23
C PHE A 39 1.85 -10.19 5.70
N LYS A 40 3.08 -10.59 5.34
CA LYS A 40 3.93 -9.76 4.47
C LYS A 40 3.84 -10.26 3.04
N PHE A 41 2.85 -9.80 2.28
CA PHE A 41 2.82 -9.95 0.83
C PHE A 41 2.29 -8.68 0.16
N GLY A 42 3.18 -8.00 -0.57
CA GLY A 42 2.94 -6.77 -1.32
C GLY A 42 3.09 -5.50 -0.47
N SER A 43 4.20 -4.79 -0.62
CA SER A 43 4.29 -3.38 -0.18
C SER A 43 3.08 -2.63 -0.74
N SER A 44 2.26 -2.02 0.13
CA SER A 44 1.04 -1.33 -0.31
C SER A 44 1.34 -0.30 -1.40
N PRO A 45 0.39 0.04 -2.29
CA PRO A 45 0.58 1.09 -3.30
C PRO A 45 1.17 2.38 -2.70
N GLU A 46 0.70 2.77 -1.52
CA GLU A 46 1.14 3.95 -0.78
C GLU A 46 2.60 3.85 -0.35
N SER A 47 3.05 2.68 0.11
CA SER A 47 4.48 2.47 0.46
C SER A 47 5.42 2.58 -0.75
N LYS A 48 4.89 2.47 -1.98
CA LYS A 48 5.61 2.70 -3.26
C LYS A 48 5.47 4.15 -3.78
N GLY A 49 4.79 5.01 -3.02
CA GLY A 49 4.54 6.41 -3.35
C GLY A 49 3.39 6.62 -4.34
N TYR A 50 2.49 5.64 -4.49
CA TYR A 50 1.26 5.83 -5.24
C TYR A 50 0.13 6.34 -4.35
N LYS A 51 -0.81 7.09 -4.93
CA LYS A 51 -2.05 7.52 -4.28
C LYS A 51 -3.24 7.13 -5.13
N LEU A 52 -4.45 7.10 -4.57
CA LEU A 52 -5.65 6.87 -5.39
C LEU A 52 -5.81 7.99 -6.43
N LEU A 53 -6.11 7.62 -7.68
CA LEU A 53 -6.27 8.58 -8.77
C LEU A 53 -7.36 9.62 -8.48
N THR A 54 -8.43 9.21 -7.79
CA THR A 54 -9.56 10.07 -7.46
C THR A 54 -9.28 11.05 -6.33
N ASN A 55 -8.18 10.90 -5.59
CA ASN A 55 -7.75 11.85 -4.56
C ASN A 55 -6.96 13.02 -5.19
N VAL A 56 -7.52 13.65 -6.22
CA VAL A 56 -6.87 14.70 -7.00
C VAL A 56 -6.41 15.88 -6.14
N SER A 57 -7.17 16.21 -5.09
CA SER A 57 -6.87 17.31 -4.16
C SER A 57 -5.58 17.11 -3.35
N GLU A 58 -5.06 15.88 -3.26
CA GLU A 58 -3.79 15.60 -2.57
C GLU A 58 -2.53 15.91 -3.40
N PHE A 59 -2.70 16.36 -4.64
CA PHE A 59 -1.63 16.73 -5.55
C PHE A 59 -1.52 18.26 -5.68
N SER A 60 -0.34 18.74 -6.09
CA SER A 60 -0.11 20.16 -6.36
C SER A 60 -1.09 20.65 -7.44
N LYS A 61 -1.51 21.93 -7.34
CA LYS A 61 -2.53 22.51 -8.23
C LYS A 61 -2.19 22.34 -9.72
N GLU A 62 -0.91 22.47 -10.06
CA GLU A 62 -0.36 22.25 -11.40
C GLU A 62 -0.69 20.85 -11.98
N TYR A 63 -0.81 19.82 -11.15
CA TYR A 63 -1.07 18.45 -11.60
C TYR A 63 -2.55 18.07 -11.56
N GLN A 64 -3.38 18.81 -10.83
CA GLN A 64 -4.81 18.50 -10.70
C GLN A 64 -5.53 18.51 -12.04
N GLU A 65 -5.18 19.43 -12.93
CA GLU A 65 -5.73 19.51 -14.28
C GLU A 65 -5.37 18.28 -15.13
N ALA A 66 -4.10 17.85 -15.08
CA ALA A 66 -3.64 16.65 -15.76
C ALA A 66 -4.39 15.40 -15.25
N LEU A 67 -4.54 15.26 -13.93
CA LEU A 67 -5.27 14.14 -13.32
C LEU A 67 -6.75 14.13 -13.70
N ASN A 68 -7.42 15.30 -13.70
CA ASN A 68 -8.80 15.40 -14.14
C ASN A 68 -8.98 15.03 -15.63
N THR A 69 -8.01 15.40 -16.47
CA THR A 69 -7.98 15.01 -17.89
C THR A 69 -7.85 13.49 -18.04
N VAL A 70 -6.96 12.86 -17.26
CA VAL A 70 -6.79 11.41 -17.22
C VAL A 70 -8.06 10.70 -16.74
N ILE A 71 -8.71 11.22 -15.69
CA ILE A 71 -9.99 10.70 -15.18
C ILE A 71 -11.08 10.77 -16.26
N ALA A 72 -11.19 11.89 -16.97
CA ALA A 72 -12.16 12.06 -18.04
C ALA A 72 -11.92 11.05 -19.19
N LYS A 73 -10.65 10.87 -19.57
CA LYS A 73 -10.26 9.86 -20.57
C LYS A 73 -10.64 8.44 -20.13
N LEU A 74 -10.31 8.02 -18.92
CA LEU A 74 -10.70 6.69 -18.40
C LEU A 74 -12.21 6.48 -18.43
N LYS A 75 -12.99 7.47 -18.00
CA LYS A 75 -14.46 7.41 -18.05
C LYS A 75 -14.96 7.24 -19.50
N SER A 76 -14.35 7.94 -20.46
CA SER A 76 -14.72 7.81 -21.88
C SER A 76 -14.41 6.41 -22.45
N GLU A 77 -13.41 5.74 -21.90
CA GLU A 77 -13.04 4.36 -22.23
C GLU A 77 -13.85 3.31 -21.46
N LYS A 78 -14.85 3.75 -20.68
CA LYS A 78 -15.68 2.91 -19.79
C LYS A 78 -14.90 2.21 -18.67
N ASP A 79 -13.72 2.72 -18.33
CA ASP A 79 -12.96 2.31 -17.14
C ASP A 79 -13.41 3.11 -15.91
N ASN A 80 -13.28 2.49 -14.73
CA ASN A 80 -13.59 3.12 -13.44
C ASN A 80 -12.33 3.76 -12.83
N PRO A 81 -12.24 5.10 -12.72
CA PRO A 81 -11.05 5.76 -12.18
C PRO A 81 -10.72 5.38 -10.73
N ASN A 82 -11.70 4.91 -9.94
CA ASN A 82 -11.47 4.47 -8.57
C ASN A 82 -10.60 3.21 -8.49
N ASP A 83 -10.44 2.49 -9.60
CA ASP A 83 -9.66 1.25 -9.65
C ASP A 83 -8.19 1.50 -9.97
N TYR A 84 -7.78 2.76 -10.05
CA TYR A 84 -6.42 3.16 -10.36
C TYR A 84 -5.75 3.92 -9.23
N TYR A 85 -4.50 3.58 -9.02
CA TYR A 85 -3.53 4.38 -8.29
C TYR A 85 -2.69 5.19 -9.27
N VAL A 86 -2.12 6.30 -8.80
CA VAL A 86 -1.34 7.22 -9.61
C VAL A 86 -0.04 7.65 -8.92
N LYS A 87 1.00 7.80 -9.73
CA LYS A 87 2.26 8.43 -9.37
C LYS A 87 2.68 9.38 -10.50
N ILE A 88 3.15 10.56 -10.13
CA ILE A 88 3.55 11.60 -11.09
C ILE A 88 5.07 11.78 -11.02
N LYS A 89 5.70 11.92 -12.18
CA LYS A 89 7.11 12.30 -12.30
C LYS A 89 7.29 13.26 -13.47
N GLN A 90 8.35 14.08 -13.42
CA GLN A 90 8.74 14.87 -14.59
C GLN A 90 9.27 13.93 -15.69
N ALA A 91 8.98 14.24 -16.94
CA ALA A 91 9.56 13.54 -18.09
C ALA A 91 10.91 14.18 -18.42
N GLU A 92 12.01 13.58 -17.94
CA GLU A 92 13.37 14.11 -18.11
C GLU A 92 13.84 14.12 -19.57
N GLU A 93 13.28 13.25 -20.41
CA GLU A 93 13.64 13.09 -21.82
C GLU A 93 13.03 14.17 -22.74
N TYR A 94 12.20 15.06 -22.21
CA TYR A 94 11.50 16.07 -22.99
C TYR A 94 12.02 17.46 -22.65
N ASN A 95 12.36 18.24 -23.68
CA ASN A 95 12.67 19.67 -23.55
C ASN A 95 11.43 20.55 -23.26
N THR A 96 10.29 19.92 -23.00
CA THR A 96 9.00 20.58 -22.74
C THR A 96 8.55 20.30 -21.32
N ASN A 97 7.68 21.15 -20.76
CA ASN A 97 7.13 20.95 -19.41
C ASN A 97 6.12 19.78 -19.40
N THR A 98 6.64 18.56 -19.46
CA THR A 98 5.84 17.33 -19.60
C THR A 98 6.02 16.46 -18.37
N ILE A 99 4.90 16.00 -17.83
CA ILE A 99 4.86 15.04 -16.75
C ILE A 99 4.41 13.68 -17.27
N ILE A 100 4.81 12.65 -16.53
CA ILE A 100 4.35 11.28 -16.71
C ILE A 100 3.40 10.97 -15.56
N VAL A 101 2.14 10.73 -15.89
CA VAL A 101 1.09 10.24 -15.00
C VAL A 101 1.07 8.71 -15.13
N SER A 102 1.78 8.03 -14.23
CA SER A 102 1.77 6.57 -14.15
C SER A 102 0.52 6.11 -13.41
N ILE A 103 -0.43 5.55 -14.15
CA ILE A 103 -1.65 4.94 -13.59
C ILE A 103 -1.50 3.42 -13.50
N ILE A 104 -1.74 2.86 -12.33
CA ILE A 104 -1.58 1.43 -12.04
C ILE A 104 -2.91 0.91 -11.48
N HIS A 105 -3.47 -0.12 -12.09
CA HIS A 105 -4.73 -0.71 -11.67
C HIS A 105 -4.56 -1.46 -10.34
N LYS A 106 -5.58 -1.45 -9.47
CA LYS A 106 -5.57 -2.15 -8.16
C LYS A 106 -5.13 -3.61 -8.26
N ASN A 107 -5.67 -4.33 -9.24
CA ASN A 107 -5.32 -5.72 -9.53
C ASN A 107 -3.80 -5.95 -9.67
N THR A 108 -3.02 -4.98 -10.15
CA THR A 108 -1.57 -5.11 -10.23
C THR A 108 -0.91 -5.32 -8.87
N PHE A 109 -1.47 -4.73 -7.82
CA PHE A 109 -0.99 -4.91 -6.45
C PHE A 109 -1.60 -6.15 -5.77
N GLU A 110 -2.73 -6.63 -6.28
CA GLU A 110 -3.47 -7.77 -5.73
C GLU A 110 -3.13 -9.11 -6.41
N THR A 111 -2.37 -9.11 -7.50
CA THR A 111 -2.05 -10.34 -8.24
C THR A 111 -1.09 -11.21 -7.42
N LYS A 112 -1.68 -12.15 -6.70
CA LYS A 112 -1.06 -13.08 -5.73
C LYS A 112 -0.77 -14.47 -6.32
N ASP A 113 -0.62 -14.62 -7.63
CA ASP A 113 -0.32 -15.95 -8.18
C ASP A 113 1.20 -16.21 -8.12
N PRO A 114 1.69 -17.03 -7.17
CA PRO A 114 3.13 -17.33 -7.06
C PRO A 114 3.66 -18.13 -8.25
N ASN A 115 2.78 -18.72 -9.08
CA ASN A 115 3.15 -19.52 -10.24
C ASN A 115 3.04 -18.73 -11.56
N LYS A 116 2.57 -17.49 -11.51
CA LYS A 116 2.43 -16.64 -12.68
C LYS A 116 3.50 -15.57 -12.63
N VAL A 117 4.62 -15.81 -13.32
CA VAL A 117 5.59 -14.75 -13.62
C VAL A 117 4.90 -13.80 -14.58
N ILE A 118 4.27 -12.75 -14.06
CA ILE A 118 3.82 -11.64 -14.89
C ILE A 118 4.85 -10.53 -14.73
N ALA A 119 5.88 -10.55 -15.57
CA ALA A 119 6.68 -9.36 -15.79
C ALA A 119 5.77 -8.26 -16.38
N GLY A 120 5.90 -7.02 -15.90
CA GLY A 120 5.26 -5.86 -16.52
C GLY A 120 3.92 -5.43 -15.93
N ASN A 121 2.87 -5.50 -16.75
CA ASN A 121 1.51 -4.98 -16.55
C ASN A 121 0.51 -6.13 -16.33
N PRO A 122 0.46 -6.72 -15.12
CA PRO A 122 -0.38 -7.89 -14.83
C PRO A 122 -1.88 -7.63 -14.94
N SER A 123 -2.32 -6.37 -14.78
CA SER A 123 -3.71 -6.00 -15.00
C SER A 123 -4.09 -5.90 -16.48
N GLY A 124 -3.09 -5.77 -17.38
CA GLY A 124 -3.29 -5.38 -18.77
C GLY A 124 -3.79 -3.94 -18.94
N LYS A 125 -3.84 -3.17 -17.86
CA LYS A 125 -4.47 -1.84 -17.79
C LYS A 125 -3.55 -0.74 -17.29
N ASP A 126 -2.36 -1.07 -16.79
CA ASP A 126 -1.39 -0.11 -16.29
C ASP A 126 -0.81 0.72 -17.44
N ARG A 127 -0.69 2.05 -17.24
CA ARG A 127 -0.27 2.98 -18.30
C ARG A 127 0.63 4.10 -17.77
N ASN A 128 1.46 4.61 -18.66
CA ASN A 128 2.13 5.89 -18.53
C ASN A 128 1.50 6.88 -19.50
N ILE A 129 0.83 7.90 -18.96
CA ILE A 129 0.21 8.97 -19.73
C ILE A 129 1.11 10.19 -19.65
N TYR A 130 1.53 10.70 -20.80
CA TYR A 130 2.37 11.89 -20.91
C TYR A 130 1.46 13.09 -21.09
N TYR A 131 1.59 14.07 -20.21
CA TYR A 131 0.78 15.28 -20.23
C TYR A 131 1.70 16.50 -20.28
N ASN A 132 1.51 17.34 -21.29
CA ASN A 132 2.23 18.60 -21.41
C ASN A 132 1.47 19.68 -20.62
N LEU A 133 2.13 20.26 -19.61
CA LEU A 133 1.55 21.24 -18.70
C LEU A 133 1.35 22.62 -19.35
N ASP A 134 2.15 22.96 -20.37
CA ASP A 134 2.06 24.27 -21.03
C ASP A 134 0.86 24.34 -21.97
N VAL A 135 0.70 23.32 -22.82
CA VAL A 135 -0.40 23.24 -23.80
C VAL A 135 -1.60 22.44 -23.32
N LYS A 136 -1.53 21.85 -22.12
CA LYS A 136 -2.63 21.17 -21.41
C LYS A 136 -3.25 20.00 -22.17
N ILE A 137 -2.42 19.20 -22.85
CA ILE A 137 -2.86 18.03 -23.62
C ILE A 137 -2.12 16.76 -23.22
N ILE A 138 -2.80 15.63 -23.36
CA ILE A 138 -2.17 14.31 -23.36
C ILE A 138 -1.42 14.15 -24.69
N THR A 139 -0.11 13.91 -24.63
CA THR A 139 0.74 13.75 -25.81
C THR A 139 1.02 12.29 -26.15
N LYS A 140 1.01 11.40 -25.14
CA LYS A 140 1.18 9.94 -25.30
C LYS A 140 0.41 9.18 -24.24
N ASP A 141 -0.09 8.00 -24.59
CA ASP A 141 -0.69 7.03 -23.67
C ASP A 141 -0.10 5.65 -23.99
N LEU A 142 0.73 5.13 -23.09
CA LEU A 142 1.52 3.92 -23.30
C LEU A 142 1.22 2.89 -22.22
N LEU A 143 0.80 1.69 -22.62
CA LEU A 143 0.74 0.55 -21.70
C LEU A 143 2.14 0.29 -21.11
N THR A 144 2.21 0.05 -19.80
CA THR A 144 3.45 -0.41 -19.19
C THR A 144 3.72 -1.84 -19.66
N ARG A 145 4.99 -2.18 -19.86
CA ARG A 145 5.47 -3.50 -20.30
C ARG A 145 6.24 -4.19 -19.21
#